data_AF-A0A4R4Q603-F1
#
_entry.id   AF-A0A4R4Q603-F1
#
_cell.length_a   1.000
_cell.length_b   1.000
_cell.length_c   1.000
_cell.angle_alpha   90.00
_cell.angle_beta   90.00
_cell.angle_gamma   90.00
#
_symmetry.space_group_name_H-M   'P 1'
#
loop_
_entity.id
_entity.type
_entity.pdbx_description
1 polymer ?
#
loop_
_entity_poly.entity_id
_entity_poly.type
_entity_poly.pdbx_seq_one_letter_code
_entity_poly.pdbx_strand_id
1 'polypeptide(L)'
;MMPAHRDRGWGHVHQLSQRPDAAGDPVLTVVRGSATLRRGTRMVKMLSARQLAGYVRGWLPHGFCYREHDVAHLRTPATAALLRTDGDVGRDGVEVAYALRWRVADPGDYDVPVGETHRGLTALPPRDRLGPPVLGTGFVPSSTQLIPEFVTRDFADLPMPANASLLAYPAEGVEVVLYTYQAEQRGWLRMVGPQWRHLLAAVPGLSPDQEYLPVGEAPRSTHLVGAYGGNEYEAVADLPGGFRVLAMTRAARYPVEAAARRLRTGQWRGVPCVVLREEAGWLRLRLRRPDPDAVATTGAQCHDRGVYEVWAPGPEVTDVQVVDHPYVL
;
A
#
# COMPACT_ATOMS: atom_id res chain seq x y z
N MET A 1 -2.02 -19.95 -20.48
CA MET A 1 -2.29 -19.02 -21.60
C MET A 1 -3.77 -19.15 -21.92
N MET A 2 -4.59 -18.14 -21.58
CA MET A 2 -6.02 -18.17 -21.92
C MET A 2 -6.15 -18.04 -23.44
N PRO A 3 -6.99 -18.85 -24.11
CA PRO A 3 -7.39 -18.52 -25.47
C PRO A 3 -8.38 -17.36 -25.34
N ALA A 4 -7.89 -16.13 -25.54
CA ALA A 4 -8.78 -15.07 -25.99
C ALA A 4 -9.43 -15.62 -27.27
N HIS A 5 -10.77 -15.80 -27.25
CA HIS A 5 -11.53 -16.22 -28.42
C HIS A 5 -11.06 -15.35 -29.60
N ARG A 6 -10.89 -15.93 -30.79
CA ARG A 6 -10.35 -15.22 -31.98
C ARG A 6 -11.06 -13.89 -32.29
N ASP A 7 -12.27 -13.69 -31.77
CA ASP A 7 -13.11 -12.50 -31.96
C ASP A 7 -13.00 -11.45 -30.85
N ARG A 8 -12.30 -11.71 -29.73
CA ARG A 8 -12.15 -10.78 -28.60
C ARG A 8 -10.67 -10.51 -28.35
N GLY A 9 -10.10 -9.57 -29.11
CA GLY A 9 -8.72 -9.13 -28.92
C GLY A 9 -8.49 -8.35 -27.61
N TRP A 10 -7.23 -8.19 -27.21
CA TRP A 10 -6.84 -7.45 -26.00
C TRP A 10 -7.39 -6.01 -25.94
N GLY A 11 -7.57 -5.36 -27.09
CA GLY A 11 -8.19 -4.02 -27.16
C GLY A 11 -9.64 -4.00 -26.66
N HIS A 12 -10.42 -5.07 -26.89
CA HIS A 12 -11.78 -5.19 -26.37
C HIS A 12 -11.79 -5.38 -24.85
N VAL A 13 -10.91 -6.26 -24.33
CA VAL A 13 -10.75 -6.46 -22.89
C VAL A 13 -10.38 -5.15 -22.19
N HIS A 14 -9.46 -4.38 -22.79
CA HIS A 14 -9.10 -3.06 -22.30
C HIS A 14 -10.32 -2.11 -22.30
N GLN A 15 -11.05 -1.99 -23.40
CA GLN A 15 -12.25 -1.13 -23.43
C GLN A 15 -13.29 -1.52 -22.38
N LEU A 16 -13.48 -2.83 -22.15
CA LEU A 16 -14.35 -3.32 -21.07
C LEU A 16 -13.81 -2.92 -19.69
N SER A 17 -12.50 -3.02 -19.44
CA SER A 17 -11.92 -2.68 -18.13
C SER A 17 -12.07 -1.19 -17.77
N GLN A 18 -12.21 -0.33 -18.77
CA GLN A 18 -12.41 1.12 -18.60
C GLN A 18 -13.89 1.51 -18.37
N ARG A 19 -14.81 0.53 -18.33
CA ARG A 19 -16.26 0.75 -18.22
C ARG A 19 -16.81 0.26 -16.88
N PRO A 20 -17.22 1.16 -15.95
CA PRO A 20 -17.76 0.76 -14.65
C PRO A 20 -18.97 -0.18 -14.73
N ASP A 21 -19.82 -0.03 -15.75
CA ASP A 21 -20.99 -0.90 -15.98
C ASP A 21 -20.61 -2.33 -16.38
N ALA A 22 -19.38 -2.55 -16.84
CA ALA A 22 -18.85 -3.86 -17.21
C ALA A 22 -18.18 -4.61 -16.05
N ALA A 23 -18.22 -4.11 -14.81
CA ALA A 23 -17.47 -4.70 -13.68
C ALA A 23 -17.76 -6.20 -13.48
N GLY A 24 -19.02 -6.60 -13.67
CA GLY A 24 -19.51 -7.97 -13.57
C GLY A 24 -19.31 -8.84 -14.82
N ASP A 25 -18.67 -8.31 -15.88
CA ASP A 25 -18.43 -9.08 -17.10
C ASP A 25 -17.57 -10.33 -16.80
N PRO A 26 -17.97 -11.52 -17.29
CA PRO A 26 -17.22 -12.76 -17.06
C PRO A 26 -15.78 -12.70 -17.58
N VAL A 27 -15.52 -12.02 -18.69
CA VAL A 27 -14.17 -11.86 -19.25
C VAL A 27 -13.29 -11.10 -18.28
N LEU A 28 -13.77 -9.96 -17.75
CA LEU A 28 -13.02 -9.20 -16.76
C LEU A 28 -12.80 -10.00 -15.48
N THR A 29 -13.78 -10.80 -15.08
CA THR A 29 -13.65 -11.69 -13.91
C THR A 29 -12.50 -12.69 -14.09
N VAL A 30 -12.40 -13.33 -15.26
CA VAL A 30 -11.31 -14.27 -15.54
C VAL A 30 -9.97 -13.56 -15.65
N VAL A 31 -9.90 -12.39 -16.30
CA VAL A 31 -8.66 -11.61 -16.42
C VAL A 31 -8.17 -11.17 -15.04
N ARG A 32 -9.04 -10.65 -14.17
CA ARG A 32 -8.72 -10.34 -12.77
C ARG A 32 -8.28 -11.58 -12.00
N GLY A 33 -8.98 -12.71 -12.19
CA GLY A 33 -8.64 -13.98 -11.55
C GLY A 33 -7.24 -14.51 -11.93
N SER A 34 -6.71 -14.11 -13.08
CA SER A 34 -5.33 -14.43 -13.48
C SER A 34 -4.29 -13.59 -12.71
N ALA A 35 -4.70 -12.46 -12.14
CA ALA A 35 -3.85 -11.57 -11.36
C ALA A 35 -3.69 -12.04 -9.91
N THR A 36 -3.29 -13.29 -9.69
CA THR A 36 -3.21 -13.86 -8.34
C THR A 36 -2.06 -13.29 -7.52
N LEU A 37 -2.31 -13.03 -6.24
CA LEU A 37 -1.29 -12.76 -5.23
C LEU A 37 -0.95 -14.05 -4.48
N ARG A 38 0.33 -14.23 -4.18
CA ARG A 38 0.84 -15.31 -3.34
C ARG A 38 1.78 -14.71 -2.30
N ARG A 39 2.02 -15.45 -1.22
CA ARG A 39 3.08 -15.08 -0.29
C ARG A 39 4.39 -14.89 -1.05
N GLY A 40 5.07 -13.77 -0.80
CA GLY A 40 6.31 -13.41 -1.48
C GLY A 40 6.14 -12.72 -2.83
N THR A 41 4.92 -12.61 -3.39
CA THR A 41 4.65 -11.77 -4.57
C THR A 41 5.16 -10.36 -4.30
N ARG A 42 5.89 -9.78 -5.25
CA ARG A 42 6.40 -8.41 -5.12
C ARG A 42 5.31 -7.43 -5.51
N MET A 43 5.01 -6.53 -4.59
CA MET A 43 4.09 -5.40 -4.76
C MET A 43 4.89 -4.11 -4.90
N VAL A 44 4.30 -3.16 -5.60
CA VAL A 44 4.83 -1.82 -5.82
C VAL A 44 3.73 -0.80 -5.60
N LYS A 45 4.08 0.33 -4.98
CA LYS A 45 3.28 1.55 -4.93
C LYS A 45 4.12 2.69 -5.49
N MET A 46 3.61 3.39 -6.50
CA MET A 46 4.25 4.60 -7.01
C MET A 46 4.03 5.76 -6.05
N LEU A 47 5.08 6.53 -5.81
CA LEU A 47 5.15 7.56 -4.79
C LEU A 47 5.56 8.90 -5.40
N SER A 48 5.04 9.98 -4.85
CA SER A 48 5.70 11.28 -4.95
C SER A 48 6.86 11.43 -3.98
N ALA A 49 7.67 12.48 -4.16
CA ALA A 49 8.75 12.83 -3.25
C ALA A 49 8.26 13.02 -1.81
N ARG A 50 7.06 13.60 -1.62
CA ARG A 50 6.44 13.76 -0.29
C ARG A 50 6.07 12.42 0.32
N GLN A 51 5.48 11.51 -0.45
CA GLN A 51 5.13 10.17 0.05
C GLN A 51 6.40 9.37 0.37
N LEU A 52 7.43 9.43 -0.48
CA LEU A 52 8.74 8.85 -0.18
C LEU A 52 9.28 9.36 1.16
N ALA A 53 9.17 10.67 1.39
CA ALA A 53 9.56 11.30 2.65
C ALA A 53 8.71 10.83 3.85
N GLY A 54 7.47 10.39 3.63
CA GLY A 54 6.64 9.74 4.64
C GLY A 54 7.12 8.32 4.97
N TYR A 55 7.44 7.52 3.95
CA TYR A 55 7.93 6.14 4.11
C TYR A 55 9.30 6.07 4.80
N VAL A 56 10.22 6.98 4.48
CA VAL A 56 11.50 7.07 5.22
C VAL A 56 11.31 7.42 6.70
N ARG A 57 10.18 8.04 7.07
CA ARG A 57 9.80 8.38 8.44
C ARG A 57 8.84 7.38 9.09
N GLY A 58 8.62 6.23 8.45
CA GLY A 58 7.86 5.13 9.05
C GLY A 58 6.42 4.97 8.60
N TRP A 59 6.00 5.61 7.51
CA TRP A 59 4.76 5.17 6.87
C TRP A 59 4.86 3.70 6.46
N LEU A 60 3.75 3.00 6.60
CA LEU A 60 3.60 1.60 6.28
C LEU A 60 2.88 1.44 4.93
N PRO A 61 3.07 0.34 4.18
CA PRO A 61 2.34 0.11 2.94
C PRO A 61 0.83 0.15 3.18
N HIS A 62 0.11 0.92 2.36
CA HIS A 62 -1.34 1.06 2.46
C HIS A 62 -2.00 1.51 1.16
N GLY A 63 -3.31 1.31 1.06
CA GLY A 63 -4.14 1.78 -0.04
C GLY A 63 -3.83 1.07 -1.35
N PHE A 64 -3.95 1.80 -2.46
CA PHE A 64 -3.74 1.23 -3.79
C PHE A 64 -2.28 0.83 -4.03
N CYS A 65 -2.11 -0.33 -4.65
CA CYS A 65 -0.83 -0.93 -5.02
C CYS A 65 -0.99 -1.91 -6.20
N TYR A 66 0.15 -2.35 -6.75
CA TYR A 66 0.21 -3.14 -7.98
C TYR A 66 1.22 -4.26 -7.83
N ARG A 67 1.05 -5.37 -8.56
CA ARG A 67 2.13 -6.37 -8.65
C ARG A 67 3.26 -5.79 -9.47
N GLU A 68 4.50 -5.98 -9.01
CA GLU A 68 5.71 -5.53 -9.74
C GLU A 68 5.67 -5.99 -11.20
N HIS A 69 5.23 -7.22 -11.45
CA HIS A 69 5.14 -7.81 -12.78
C HIS A 69 4.22 -7.02 -13.73
N ASP A 70 3.08 -6.53 -13.25
CA ASP A 70 2.06 -5.88 -14.08
C ASP A 70 2.45 -4.45 -14.46
N VAL A 71 3.45 -3.88 -13.78
CA VAL A 71 3.89 -2.48 -13.95
C VAL A 71 5.37 -2.38 -14.32
N ALA A 72 6.02 -3.52 -14.57
CA ALA A 72 7.45 -3.60 -14.82
C ALA A 72 7.92 -2.79 -16.04
N HIS A 73 7.03 -2.47 -16.97
CA HIS A 73 7.29 -1.65 -18.16
C HIS A 73 7.10 -0.15 -17.91
N LEU A 74 6.48 0.27 -16.81
CA LEU A 74 6.21 1.67 -16.48
C LEU A 74 7.37 2.27 -15.67
N ARG A 75 8.55 2.36 -16.29
CA ARG A 75 9.79 2.73 -15.62
C ARG A 75 10.20 4.19 -15.81
N THR A 76 9.44 5.01 -16.51
CA THR A 76 9.77 6.45 -16.65
C THR A 76 8.82 7.29 -15.82
N PRO A 77 9.21 8.50 -15.38
CA PRO A 77 8.30 9.39 -14.65
C PRO A 77 6.95 9.60 -15.35
N ALA A 78 6.98 9.79 -16.67
CA ALA A 78 5.78 9.98 -17.49
C ALA A 78 4.85 8.75 -17.50
N THR A 79 5.41 7.55 -17.60
CA THR A 79 4.61 6.30 -17.64
C THR A 79 4.15 5.88 -16.25
N ALA A 80 4.96 6.09 -15.22
CA ALA A 80 4.64 5.81 -13.83
C ALA A 80 3.60 6.77 -13.23
N ALA A 81 3.47 7.99 -13.77
CA ALA A 81 2.48 8.97 -13.32
C ALA A 81 1.04 8.42 -13.37
N LEU A 82 0.75 7.49 -14.27
CA LEU A 82 -0.53 6.76 -14.36
C LEU A 82 -0.93 6.08 -13.04
N LEU A 83 0.06 5.62 -12.27
CA LEU A 83 -0.13 4.81 -11.07
C LEU A 83 -0.09 5.63 -9.78
N ARG A 84 0.19 6.95 -9.87
CA ARG A 84 0.26 7.83 -8.71
C ARG A 84 -1.10 7.94 -8.04
N THR A 85 -1.08 7.81 -6.72
CA THR A 85 -2.28 7.83 -5.88
C THR A 85 -2.46 9.18 -5.20
N ASP A 86 -1.48 10.07 -5.28
CA ASP A 86 -1.60 11.43 -4.79
C ASP A 86 -2.18 12.39 -5.85
N GLY A 87 -2.55 13.60 -5.40
CA GLY A 87 -3.15 14.63 -6.24
C GLY A 87 -2.21 15.14 -7.35
N ASP A 88 -2.71 16.09 -8.13
CA ASP A 88 -1.95 16.66 -9.26
C ASP A 88 -0.79 17.58 -8.83
N VAL A 89 -0.71 17.93 -7.54
CA VAL A 89 0.36 18.76 -6.98
C VAL A 89 1.72 18.07 -7.17
N GLY A 90 2.64 18.76 -7.85
CA GLY A 90 3.97 18.23 -8.15
C GLY A 90 3.95 17.11 -9.19
N ARG A 91 3.05 17.17 -10.19
CA ARG A 91 3.13 16.35 -11.42
C ARG A 91 3.93 17.02 -12.54
N ASP A 92 3.95 18.35 -12.59
CA ASP A 92 4.70 19.09 -13.62
C ASP A 92 6.20 19.07 -13.32
N GLY A 93 7.02 18.79 -14.34
CA GLY A 93 8.49 18.84 -14.25
C GLY A 93 9.13 17.72 -13.42
N VAL A 94 8.43 16.61 -13.17
CA VAL A 94 8.98 15.50 -12.38
C VAL A 94 9.99 14.68 -13.20
N GLU A 95 11.26 14.87 -12.91
CA GLU A 95 12.37 14.12 -13.53
C GLU A 95 12.56 12.72 -12.94
N VAL A 96 11.95 12.45 -11.78
CA VAL A 96 12.13 11.19 -11.04
C VAL A 96 10.79 10.66 -10.50
N ALA A 97 10.43 9.44 -10.86
CA ALA A 97 9.36 8.70 -10.18
C ALA A 97 9.93 7.88 -9.03
N TYR A 98 9.26 7.86 -7.88
CA TYR A 98 9.65 7.04 -6.75
C TYR A 98 8.70 5.87 -6.56
N ALA A 99 9.16 4.81 -5.91
CA ALA A 99 8.31 3.68 -5.57
C ALA A 99 8.69 3.04 -4.24
N LEU A 100 7.71 2.47 -3.56
CA LEU A 100 7.94 1.46 -2.53
C LEU A 100 7.71 0.08 -3.16
N ARG A 101 8.66 -0.83 -2.98
CA ARG A 101 8.55 -2.24 -3.35
C ARG A 101 8.63 -3.11 -2.11
N TRP A 102 7.73 -4.08 -1.96
CA TRP A 102 7.72 -5.02 -0.85
C TRP A 102 7.21 -6.38 -1.27
N ARG A 103 7.27 -7.38 -0.38
CA ARG A 103 6.72 -8.71 -0.61
C ARG A 103 5.45 -8.94 0.20
N VAL A 104 4.45 -9.55 -0.42
CA VAL A 104 3.17 -9.93 0.21
C VAL A 104 3.41 -10.92 1.36
N ALA A 105 3.12 -10.52 2.60
CA ALA A 105 3.09 -11.39 3.78
C ALA A 105 2.02 -12.48 3.66
N ASP A 106 0.79 -12.04 3.40
CA ASP A 106 -0.36 -12.90 3.16
C ASP A 106 -1.24 -12.30 2.04
N PRO A 107 -1.71 -13.10 1.05
CA PRO A 107 -2.62 -12.61 0.02
C PRO A 107 -3.93 -12.04 0.58
N GLY A 108 -4.36 -12.49 1.76
CA GLY A 108 -5.51 -11.95 2.48
C GLY A 108 -5.32 -10.52 2.99
N ASP A 109 -4.14 -9.92 2.88
CA ASP A 109 -3.97 -8.50 3.18
C ASP A 109 -4.42 -7.57 2.05
N TYR A 110 -4.93 -8.11 0.95
CA TYR A 110 -5.27 -7.36 -0.24
C TYR A 110 -6.66 -7.73 -0.73
N ASP A 111 -7.36 -6.73 -1.25
CA ASP A 111 -8.60 -6.90 -1.97
C ASP A 111 -8.45 -6.31 -3.39
N VAL A 112 -9.33 -6.73 -4.29
CA VAL A 112 -9.49 -6.10 -5.60
C VAL A 112 -10.65 -5.12 -5.48
N PRO A 113 -10.51 -3.85 -5.91
CA PRO A 113 -11.52 -2.80 -5.70
C PRO A 113 -12.71 -2.96 -6.66
N VAL A 114 -13.49 -4.02 -6.46
CA VAL A 114 -14.68 -4.39 -7.23
C VAL A 114 -15.83 -4.75 -6.29
N GLY A 115 -17.05 -4.73 -6.83
CA GLY A 115 -18.24 -5.22 -6.14
C GLY A 115 -18.79 -4.29 -5.06
N GLU A 116 -19.78 -4.78 -4.32
CA GLU A 116 -20.57 -3.98 -3.38
C GLU A 116 -19.74 -3.35 -2.27
N THR A 117 -18.72 -4.07 -1.78
CA THR A 117 -17.82 -3.59 -0.72
C THR A 117 -17.06 -2.32 -1.09
N HIS A 118 -16.86 -2.06 -2.39
CA HIS A 118 -16.14 -0.89 -2.91
C HIS A 118 -17.05 0.09 -3.64
N ARG A 119 -18.38 -0.12 -3.65
CA ARG A 119 -19.31 0.77 -4.35
C ARG A 119 -19.25 2.20 -3.81
N GLY A 120 -19.14 2.36 -2.50
CA GLY A 120 -18.99 3.67 -1.85
C GLY A 120 -17.80 4.46 -2.38
N LEU A 121 -16.67 3.78 -2.57
CA LEU A 121 -15.44 4.37 -3.12
C LEU A 121 -15.62 4.87 -4.56
N THR A 122 -16.37 4.15 -5.38
CA THR A 122 -16.69 4.57 -6.77
C THR A 122 -17.66 5.75 -6.83
N ALA A 123 -18.46 5.95 -5.77
CA ALA A 123 -19.44 7.04 -5.66
C ALA A 123 -18.84 8.36 -5.16
N LEU A 124 -17.58 8.36 -4.70
CA LEU A 124 -16.93 9.57 -4.20
C LEU A 124 -16.70 10.60 -5.33
N PRO A 125 -17.19 11.84 -5.16
CA PRO A 125 -17.12 12.84 -6.21
C PRO A 125 -15.68 13.34 -6.40
N PRO A 126 -15.35 13.93 -7.57
CA PRO A 126 -14.00 14.40 -7.86
C PRO A 126 -13.40 15.37 -6.83
N ARG A 127 -14.23 16.21 -6.21
CA ARG A 127 -13.78 17.18 -5.19
C ARG A 127 -13.31 16.54 -3.89
N ASP A 128 -13.79 15.33 -3.59
CA ASP A 128 -13.53 14.66 -2.31
C ASP A 128 -12.44 13.59 -2.45
N ARG A 129 -11.85 13.41 -3.64
CA ARG A 129 -10.82 12.38 -3.90
C ARG A 129 -9.52 12.97 -4.41
N LEU A 130 -8.41 12.29 -4.11
CA LEU A 130 -7.11 12.49 -4.74
C LEU A 130 -6.83 11.41 -5.79
N GLY A 131 -6.13 11.81 -6.85
CA GLY A 131 -5.73 10.91 -7.93
C GLY A 131 -6.88 10.50 -8.86
N PRO A 132 -6.64 9.51 -9.73
CA PRO A 132 -7.62 9.09 -10.74
C PRO A 132 -8.85 8.40 -10.10
N PRO A 133 -10.01 8.40 -10.79
CA PRO A 133 -11.21 7.71 -10.34
C PRO A 133 -10.95 6.24 -10.02
N VAL A 134 -11.73 5.68 -9.10
CA VAL A 134 -11.84 4.22 -8.95
C VAL A 134 -13.02 3.76 -9.78
N LEU A 135 -12.77 2.92 -10.78
CA LEU A 135 -13.81 2.49 -11.73
C LEU A 135 -14.71 1.39 -11.16
N GLY A 136 -14.26 0.70 -10.11
CA GLY A 136 -14.95 -0.49 -9.59
C GLY A 136 -14.77 -1.73 -10.47
N THR A 137 -13.89 -1.67 -11.47
CA THR A 137 -13.62 -2.77 -12.42
C THR A 137 -12.39 -3.60 -12.02
N GLY A 138 -11.61 -3.15 -11.04
CA GLY A 138 -10.36 -3.79 -10.60
C GLY A 138 -9.16 -3.50 -11.50
N PHE A 139 -9.26 -2.49 -12.37
CA PHE A 139 -8.18 -2.05 -13.24
C PHE A 139 -7.95 -0.55 -13.15
N VAL A 140 -6.70 -0.14 -13.36
CA VAL A 140 -6.31 1.26 -13.42
C VAL A 140 -7.00 1.97 -14.59
N PRO A 141 -7.55 3.19 -14.39
CA PRO A 141 -8.01 4.04 -15.49
C PRO A 141 -6.86 4.33 -16.45
N SER A 142 -6.96 3.88 -17.70
CA SER A 142 -5.93 4.07 -18.71
C SER A 142 -6.50 4.05 -20.13
N SER A 143 -5.85 4.76 -21.04
CA SER A 143 -6.18 4.72 -22.48
C SER A 143 -5.45 3.59 -23.22
N THR A 144 -4.38 3.04 -22.64
CA THR A 144 -3.47 2.11 -23.34
C THR A 144 -3.05 0.91 -22.51
N GLN A 145 -3.28 0.91 -21.20
CA GLN A 145 -2.76 -0.10 -20.28
C GLN A 145 -3.88 -0.89 -19.62
N LEU A 146 -3.72 -2.21 -19.58
CA LEU A 146 -4.59 -3.10 -18.81
C LEU A 146 -3.82 -3.55 -17.56
N ILE A 147 -3.99 -2.81 -16.46
CA ILE A 147 -3.22 -3.03 -15.22
C ILE A 147 -4.19 -3.38 -14.10
N PRO A 148 -4.14 -4.61 -13.55
CA PRO A 148 -4.87 -4.97 -12.35
C PRO A 148 -4.43 -4.08 -11.18
N GLU A 149 -5.39 -3.57 -10.42
CA GLU A 149 -5.13 -2.82 -9.19
C GLU A 149 -5.58 -3.61 -7.95
N PHE A 150 -4.81 -3.45 -6.89
CA PHE A 150 -5.10 -4.02 -5.57
C PHE A 150 -5.17 -2.90 -4.56
N VAL A 151 -5.92 -3.13 -3.49
CA VAL A 151 -5.96 -2.26 -2.32
C VAL A 151 -5.60 -3.08 -1.09
N THR A 152 -4.88 -2.48 -0.13
CA THR A 152 -4.73 -3.14 1.17
C THR A 152 -6.09 -3.32 1.81
N ARG A 153 -6.36 -4.50 2.37
CA ARG A 153 -7.65 -4.83 2.99
C ARG A 153 -8.01 -3.79 4.04
N ASP A 154 -9.26 -3.31 4.00
CA ASP A 154 -9.78 -2.23 4.86
C ASP A 154 -8.99 -0.90 4.75
N PHE A 155 -8.22 -0.70 3.67
CA PHE A 155 -7.24 0.39 3.52
C PHE A 155 -6.21 0.45 4.67
N ALA A 156 -6.09 -0.62 5.46
CA ALA A 156 -5.23 -0.67 6.62
C ALA A 156 -3.76 -0.60 6.20
N ASP A 157 -2.94 -0.12 7.13
CA ASP A 157 -1.49 -0.26 7.02
C ASP A 157 -1.10 -1.74 7.10
N LEU A 158 -0.06 -2.13 6.35
CA LEU A 158 0.54 -3.45 6.44
C LEU A 158 1.86 -3.37 7.22
N PRO A 159 2.24 -4.38 8.01
CA PRO A 159 3.58 -4.43 8.57
C PRO A 159 4.63 -4.37 7.47
N MET A 160 5.64 -3.50 7.61
CA MET A 160 6.74 -3.40 6.64
C MET A 160 7.54 -4.72 6.62
N PRO A 161 7.59 -5.45 5.51
CA PRO A 161 8.38 -6.68 5.41
C PRO A 161 9.88 -6.38 5.41
N ALA A 162 10.70 -7.36 5.83
CA ALA A 162 12.15 -7.26 5.67
C ALA A 162 12.51 -7.12 4.18
N ASN A 163 13.59 -6.40 3.91
CA ASN A 163 14.12 -6.20 2.56
C ASN A 163 13.15 -5.48 1.60
N ALA A 164 12.12 -4.79 2.12
CA ALA A 164 11.39 -3.81 1.33
C ALA A 164 12.35 -2.73 0.80
N SER A 165 12.07 -2.15 -0.36
CA SER A 165 12.96 -1.20 -1.02
C SER A 165 12.23 0.09 -1.38
N LEU A 166 12.93 1.22 -1.21
CA LEU A 166 12.56 2.48 -1.82
C LEU A 166 13.36 2.64 -3.11
N LEU A 167 12.67 2.93 -4.20
CA LEU A 167 13.21 2.96 -5.55
C LEU A 167 13.06 4.36 -6.15
N ALA A 168 13.93 4.67 -7.11
CA ALA A 168 13.80 5.80 -8.01
C ALA A 168 13.91 5.34 -9.47
N TYR A 169 13.19 6.03 -10.33
CA TYR A 169 13.13 5.85 -11.77
C TYR A 169 13.36 7.22 -12.43
N PRO A 170 14.58 7.51 -12.93
CA PRO A 170 14.87 8.75 -13.65
C PRO A 170 14.29 8.68 -15.07
N ALA A 171 14.46 9.76 -15.84
CA ALA A 171 13.89 9.89 -17.19
C ALA A 171 14.28 8.74 -18.15
N GLU A 172 15.48 8.17 -18.00
CA GLU A 172 16.01 7.08 -18.81
C GLU A 172 15.38 5.72 -18.48
N GLY A 173 14.64 5.64 -17.37
CA GLY A 173 13.92 4.45 -16.92
C GLY A 173 14.77 3.37 -16.25
N VAL A 174 15.96 3.73 -15.79
CA VAL A 174 16.83 2.85 -14.99
C VAL A 174 16.25 2.69 -13.58
N GLU A 175 16.14 1.46 -13.09
CA GLU A 175 15.76 1.25 -11.70
C GLU A 175 16.96 1.52 -10.78
N VAL A 176 16.79 2.44 -9.83
CA VAL A 176 17.79 2.75 -8.81
C VAL A 176 17.22 2.42 -7.43
N VAL A 177 17.83 1.47 -6.73
CA VAL A 177 17.47 1.17 -5.33
C VAL A 177 18.09 2.25 -4.44
N LEU A 178 17.25 3.09 -3.85
CA LEU A 178 17.68 4.17 -2.95
C LEU A 178 18.01 3.61 -1.58
N TYR A 179 17.07 2.87 -1.00
CA TYR A 179 17.17 2.31 0.34
C TYR A 179 16.55 0.91 0.42
N THR A 180 17.06 0.09 1.34
CA THR A 180 16.47 -1.20 1.73
C THR A 180 16.14 -1.19 3.22
N TYR A 181 14.95 -1.66 3.58
CA TYR A 181 14.49 -1.72 4.96
C TYR A 181 15.14 -2.88 5.73
N GLN A 182 15.77 -2.54 6.85
CA GLN A 182 16.34 -3.44 7.84
C GLN A 182 15.35 -3.60 8.99
N ALA A 183 14.66 -4.74 9.06
CA ALA A 183 13.58 -4.93 10.02
C ALA A 183 14.09 -4.96 11.48
N GLU A 184 15.26 -5.54 11.70
CA GLU A 184 15.94 -5.67 12.99
C GLU A 184 16.29 -4.31 13.59
N GLN A 185 16.73 -3.39 12.75
CA GLN A 185 17.14 -2.06 13.14
C GLN A 185 15.98 -1.06 13.05
N ARG A 186 14.85 -1.48 12.48
CA ARG A 186 13.70 -0.64 12.14
C ARG A 186 14.15 0.62 11.41
N GLY A 187 14.84 0.45 10.30
CA GLY A 187 15.37 1.59 9.56
C GLY A 187 15.70 1.27 8.11
N TRP A 188 15.99 2.31 7.35
CA TRP A 188 16.35 2.21 5.95
C TRP A 188 17.86 2.38 5.78
N LEU A 189 18.48 1.41 5.12
CA LEU A 189 19.90 1.44 4.76
C LEU A 189 20.05 1.90 3.31
N ARG A 190 20.89 2.92 3.08
CA ARG A 190 21.16 3.47 1.74
C ARG A 190 21.87 2.44 0.89
N MET A 191 21.34 2.18 -0.30
CA MET A 191 21.94 1.27 -1.29
C MET A 191 22.59 2.02 -2.45
N VAL A 192 22.21 3.28 -2.64
CA VAL A 192 22.60 4.09 -3.79
C VAL A 192 23.98 4.71 -3.63
N GLY A 193 24.80 4.66 -4.69
CA GLY A 193 26.14 5.29 -4.74
C GLY A 193 26.13 6.80 -5.04
N PRO A 194 27.28 7.48 -4.98
CA PRO A 194 27.39 8.93 -5.20
C PRO A 194 26.76 9.44 -6.49
N GLN A 195 26.89 8.69 -7.62
CA GLN A 195 26.38 9.16 -8.92
C GLN A 195 24.86 9.38 -8.97
N TRP A 196 24.12 8.77 -8.06
CA TRP A 196 22.66 8.76 -8.04
C TRP A 196 22.07 9.52 -6.84
N ARG A 197 22.90 10.14 -5.99
CA ARG A 197 22.43 10.89 -4.81
C ARG A 197 21.52 12.07 -5.18
N HIS A 198 21.75 12.67 -6.34
CA HIS A 198 20.93 13.76 -6.86
C HIS A 198 19.43 13.39 -6.97
N LEU A 199 19.11 12.09 -7.12
CA LEU A 199 17.72 11.61 -7.15
C LEU A 199 16.97 11.85 -5.84
N LEU A 200 17.66 12.13 -4.73
CA LEU A 200 17.04 12.45 -3.44
C LEU A 200 16.84 13.95 -3.21
N ALA A 201 17.37 14.81 -4.08
CA ALA A 201 17.37 16.26 -3.86
C ALA A 201 15.96 16.86 -3.76
N ALA A 202 14.97 16.28 -4.44
CA ALA A 202 13.59 16.72 -4.41
C ALA A 202 12.79 16.20 -3.20
N VAL A 203 13.38 15.32 -2.37
CA VAL A 203 12.69 14.63 -1.27
C VAL A 203 12.69 15.50 -0.01
N PRO A 204 11.52 15.97 0.48
CA PRO A 204 11.49 16.92 1.58
C PRO A 204 12.09 16.40 2.89
N GLY A 205 13.06 17.16 3.42
CA GLY A 205 13.71 16.88 4.70
C GLY A 205 14.51 15.57 4.71
N LEU A 206 15.02 15.15 3.56
CA LEU A 206 15.94 14.02 3.42
C LEU A 206 17.28 14.54 2.87
N SER A 207 18.37 14.29 3.60
CA SER A 207 19.71 14.58 3.10
C SER A 207 20.17 13.49 2.13
N PRO A 208 20.70 13.84 0.93
CA PRO A 208 21.23 12.85 -0.02
C PRO A 208 22.40 12.02 0.51
N ASP A 209 23.10 12.51 1.54
CA ASP A 209 24.25 11.83 2.15
C ASP A 209 23.87 10.93 3.32
N GLN A 210 22.59 10.93 3.73
CA GLN A 210 22.12 10.15 4.87
C GLN A 210 22.17 8.64 4.55
N GLU A 211 23.10 7.93 5.19
CA GLU A 211 23.34 6.49 4.94
C GLU A 211 22.34 5.58 5.64
N TYR A 212 21.85 6.00 6.80
CA TYR A 212 20.89 5.26 7.60
C TYR A 212 19.78 6.19 8.09
N LEU A 213 18.54 5.74 7.95
CA LEU A 213 17.34 6.46 8.38
C LEU A 213 16.58 5.59 9.38
N PRO A 214 16.67 5.87 10.69
CA PRO A 214 15.85 5.16 11.66
C PRO A 214 14.38 5.52 11.46
N VAL A 215 13.53 4.51 11.44
CA VAL A 215 12.09 4.70 11.61
C VAL A 215 11.87 4.79 13.12
N GLY A 216 11.60 6.00 13.61
CA GLY A 216 11.55 6.30 15.04
C GLY A 216 10.57 5.42 15.84
N GLU A 217 10.59 5.54 17.17
CA GLU A 217 9.83 4.69 18.09
C GLU A 217 8.32 4.98 18.15
N ALA A 218 7.80 5.81 17.24
CA ALA A 218 6.39 6.14 17.22
C ALA A 218 5.54 4.86 17.12
N PRO A 219 4.50 4.69 17.96
CA PRO A 219 3.62 3.54 17.90
C PRO A 219 3.08 3.34 16.48
N ARG A 220 3.19 2.10 15.98
CA ARG A 220 2.67 1.72 14.67
C ARG A 220 1.19 1.35 14.81
N SER A 221 0.44 1.68 13.77
CA SER A 221 -0.98 1.31 13.64
C SER A 221 -1.19 -0.20 13.54
N THR A 222 -0.19 -0.90 12.99
CA THR A 222 -0.24 -2.32 12.68
C THR A 222 1.11 -2.97 12.96
N HIS A 223 1.07 -4.17 13.54
CA HIS A 223 2.24 -4.99 13.86
C HIS A 223 2.06 -6.40 13.33
N LEU A 224 3.19 -7.08 13.15
CA LEU A 224 3.20 -8.52 12.93
C LEU A 224 3.60 -9.18 14.25
N VAL A 225 2.75 -10.06 14.75
CA VAL A 225 3.02 -10.87 15.95
C VAL A 225 3.18 -12.32 15.55
N GLY A 226 3.95 -13.08 16.31
CA GLY A 226 4.10 -14.51 16.10
C GLY A 226 4.34 -15.27 17.38
N ALA A 227 4.00 -16.55 17.38
CA ALA A 227 4.18 -17.44 18.51
C ALA A 227 5.42 -18.33 18.31
N TYR A 228 6.19 -18.56 19.37
CA TYR A 228 7.27 -19.53 19.40
C TYR A 228 7.44 -20.09 20.81
N GLY A 229 7.44 -21.43 20.96
CA GLY A 229 7.64 -22.07 22.26
C GLY A 229 6.65 -21.59 23.34
N GLY A 230 5.38 -21.44 22.98
CA GLY A 230 4.30 -20.99 23.88
C GLY A 230 4.32 -19.50 24.26
N ASN A 231 5.24 -18.71 23.69
CA ASN A 231 5.33 -17.27 23.94
C ASN A 231 5.01 -16.46 22.69
N GLU A 232 4.42 -15.28 22.87
CA GLU A 232 4.21 -14.31 21.79
C GLU A 232 5.40 -13.37 21.67
N TYR A 233 5.78 -13.06 20.43
CA TYR A 233 6.81 -12.11 20.07
C TYR A 233 6.35 -11.21 18.93
N GLU A 234 6.97 -10.04 18.79
CA GLU A 234 6.92 -9.34 17.52
C GLU A 234 7.65 -10.16 16.45
N ALA A 235 7.06 -10.26 15.27
CA ALA A 235 7.57 -11.03 14.15
C ALA A 235 7.92 -10.15 12.96
N VAL A 236 8.69 -10.72 12.04
CA VAL A 236 9.10 -10.11 10.78
C VAL A 236 8.73 -11.07 9.65
N ALA A 237 8.13 -10.52 8.59
CA ALA A 237 7.96 -11.21 7.33
C ALA A 237 9.25 -11.08 6.51
N ASP A 238 10.03 -12.15 6.45
CA ASP A 238 11.31 -12.20 5.72
C ASP A 238 11.17 -13.12 4.51
N LEU A 239 10.42 -12.64 3.52
CA LEU A 239 9.95 -13.48 2.43
C LEU A 239 10.97 -13.57 1.28
N PRO A 240 11.09 -14.75 0.64
CA PRO A 240 10.22 -15.92 0.75
C PRO A 240 10.54 -16.87 1.94
N GLY A 241 11.51 -16.54 2.80
CA GLY A 241 11.96 -17.36 3.93
C GLY A 241 10.97 -17.53 5.09
N GLY A 242 9.79 -16.91 5.01
CA GLY A 242 8.70 -17.07 5.97
C GLY A 242 8.68 -15.99 7.04
N PHE A 243 8.34 -16.40 8.26
CA PHE A 243 8.15 -15.51 9.40
C PHE A 243 9.09 -15.92 10.52
N ARG A 244 9.70 -14.92 11.17
CA ARG A 244 10.63 -15.13 12.28
C ARG A 244 10.43 -14.09 13.37
N VAL A 245 10.86 -14.41 14.58
CA VAL A 245 10.84 -13.46 15.69
C VAL A 245 11.78 -12.29 15.36
N LEU A 246 11.32 -11.06 15.62
CA LEU A 246 12.14 -9.86 15.48
C LEU A 246 13.36 -9.96 16.39
N ALA A 247 14.54 -9.71 15.84
CA ALA A 247 15.81 -10.03 16.48
C ALA A 247 16.14 -9.15 17.68
N MET A 248 15.68 -9.55 18.87
CA MET A 248 16.17 -9.02 20.16
C MET A 248 16.38 -10.11 21.23
N THR A 249 16.17 -11.39 20.89
CA THR A 249 16.27 -12.53 21.81
C THR A 249 16.90 -13.75 21.12
N ARG A 250 17.29 -14.78 21.89
CA ARG A 250 17.75 -16.07 21.31
C ARG A 250 16.69 -16.74 20.42
N ALA A 251 15.40 -16.46 20.65
CA ALA A 251 14.29 -17.03 19.88
C ALA A 251 14.28 -16.55 18.41
N ALA A 252 14.92 -15.42 18.10
CA ALA A 252 15.02 -14.87 16.74
C ALA A 252 15.75 -15.75 15.72
N ARG A 253 16.42 -16.82 16.19
CA ARG A 253 17.06 -17.81 15.33
C ARG A 253 16.08 -18.82 14.73
N TYR A 254 14.83 -18.83 15.20
CA TYR A 254 13.84 -19.83 14.82
C TYR A 254 12.66 -19.17 14.07
N PRO A 255 12.07 -19.89 13.10
CA PRO A 255 10.80 -19.48 12.51
C PRO A 255 9.69 -19.48 13.56
N VAL A 256 8.69 -18.62 13.39
CA VAL A 256 7.50 -18.64 14.26
C VAL A 256 6.59 -19.80 13.89
N GLU A 257 5.87 -20.32 14.88
CA GLU A 257 4.89 -21.41 14.76
C GLU A 257 3.51 -20.90 14.31
N ALA A 258 3.23 -19.63 14.58
CA ALA A 258 2.06 -18.91 14.11
C ALA A 258 2.43 -17.45 13.84
N ALA A 259 1.75 -16.80 12.89
CA ALA A 259 1.89 -15.36 12.64
C ALA A 259 0.52 -14.72 12.47
N ALA A 260 0.37 -13.49 12.94
CA ALA A 260 -0.85 -12.70 12.75
C ALA A 260 -0.52 -11.22 12.56
N ARG A 261 -1.31 -10.55 11.70
CA ARG A 261 -1.33 -9.09 11.61
C ARG A 261 -2.24 -8.53 12.69
N ARG A 262 -1.66 -7.79 13.62
CA ARG A 262 -2.37 -7.12 14.72
C ARG A 262 -2.61 -5.65 14.38
N LEU A 263 -3.85 -5.20 14.46
CA LEU A 263 -4.20 -3.77 14.32
C LEU A 263 -5.26 -3.35 15.34
N ARG A 264 -5.42 -2.04 15.53
CA ARG A 264 -6.47 -1.46 16.36
C ARG A 264 -7.60 -0.93 15.49
N THR A 265 -8.83 -1.32 15.78
CA THR A 265 -10.05 -0.88 15.09
C THR A 265 -10.98 -0.17 16.05
N GLY A 266 -11.97 0.54 15.52
CA GLY A 266 -13.03 1.18 16.31
C GLY A 266 -14.11 1.79 15.42
N GLN A 267 -15.05 2.49 16.02
CA GLN A 267 -16.10 3.23 15.33
C GLN A 267 -16.08 4.71 15.70
N TRP A 268 -16.26 5.57 14.70
CA TRP A 268 -16.38 7.01 14.90
C TRP A 268 -17.62 7.53 14.19
N ARG A 269 -18.58 8.07 14.96
CA ARG A 269 -19.89 8.51 14.46
C ARG A 269 -20.60 7.41 13.63
N GLY A 270 -20.52 6.16 14.10
CA GLY A 270 -21.08 4.99 13.43
C GLY A 270 -20.31 4.50 12.19
N VAL A 271 -19.17 5.12 11.86
CA VAL A 271 -18.32 4.71 10.73
C VAL A 271 -17.16 3.83 11.21
N PRO A 272 -16.95 2.64 10.60
CA PRO A 272 -15.88 1.73 11.00
C PRO A 272 -14.51 2.24 10.53
N CYS A 273 -13.56 2.26 11.47
CA CYS A 273 -12.23 2.85 11.30
C CYS A 273 -11.11 1.90 11.76
N VAL A 274 -9.92 2.11 11.20
CA VAL A 274 -8.64 1.65 11.75
C VAL A 274 -8.04 2.81 12.55
N VAL A 275 -7.51 2.53 13.75
CA VAL A 275 -6.82 3.52 14.57
C VAL A 275 -5.34 3.52 14.20
N LEU A 276 -4.86 4.62 13.63
CA LEU A 276 -3.49 4.74 13.12
C LEU A 276 -2.48 5.18 14.18
N ARG A 277 -2.89 6.14 15.01
CA ARG A 277 -2.03 6.75 16.02
C ARG A 277 -2.89 7.38 17.12
N GLU A 278 -2.30 7.52 18.29
CA GLU A 278 -2.84 8.28 19.40
C GLU A 278 -1.85 9.37 19.81
N GLU A 279 -2.36 10.58 20.01
CA GLU A 279 -1.56 11.74 20.39
C GLU A 279 -2.39 12.66 21.28
N ALA A 280 -1.94 12.86 22.52
CA ALA A 280 -2.58 13.76 23.49
C ALA A 280 -4.11 13.54 23.64
N GLY A 281 -4.56 12.28 23.67
CA GLY A 281 -5.98 11.92 23.80
C GLY A 281 -6.78 12.00 22.50
N TRP A 282 -6.15 12.34 21.38
CA TRP A 282 -6.75 12.29 20.04
C TRP A 282 -6.30 11.03 19.30
N LEU A 283 -7.22 10.45 18.53
CA LEU A 283 -6.97 9.30 17.68
C LEU A 283 -6.99 9.72 16.22
N ARG A 284 -5.92 9.40 15.49
CA ARG A 284 -5.91 9.46 14.03
C ARG A 284 -6.56 8.19 13.51
N LEU A 285 -7.65 8.33 12.78
CA LEU A 285 -8.47 7.24 12.28
C LEU A 285 -8.38 7.19 10.75
N ARG A 286 -8.47 6.00 10.17
CA ARG A 286 -8.66 5.77 8.74
C ARG A 286 -9.97 5.04 8.50
N LEU A 287 -10.78 5.51 7.56
CA LEU A 287 -12.04 4.86 7.20
C LEU A 287 -11.77 3.51 6.53
N ARG A 288 -12.43 2.44 6.96
CA ARG A 288 -12.28 1.10 6.37
C ARG A 288 -13.02 0.94 5.05
N ARG A 289 -14.15 1.63 4.93
CA ARG A 289 -15.05 1.62 3.77
C ARG A 289 -15.46 3.05 3.47
N PRO A 290 -14.62 3.83 2.79
CA PRO A 290 -14.94 5.21 2.47
C PRO A 290 -16.07 5.27 1.45
N ASP A 291 -17.05 6.12 1.74
CA ASP A 291 -18.15 6.49 0.87
C ASP A 291 -18.54 7.97 1.14
N PRO A 292 -19.38 8.59 0.29
CA PRO A 292 -19.74 10.00 0.47
C PRO A 292 -20.34 10.32 1.85
N ASP A 293 -21.18 9.44 2.40
CA ASP A 293 -21.87 9.68 3.66
C ASP A 293 -20.91 9.52 4.85
N ALA A 294 -20.04 8.51 4.81
CA ALA A 294 -19.00 8.28 5.79
C ALA A 294 -18.00 9.45 5.83
N VAL A 295 -17.60 9.96 4.67
CA VAL A 295 -16.72 11.15 4.55
C VAL A 295 -17.42 12.39 5.11
N ALA A 296 -18.68 12.65 4.72
CA ALA A 296 -19.43 13.80 5.21
C ALA A 296 -19.68 13.75 6.73
N THR A 297 -20.04 12.58 7.26
CA THR A 297 -20.35 12.37 8.68
C THR A 297 -19.14 12.54 9.57
N THR A 298 -17.98 12.04 9.13
CA THR A 298 -16.74 12.08 9.91
C THR A 298 -15.92 13.33 9.67
N GLY A 299 -16.07 14.00 8.52
CA GLY A 299 -15.19 15.08 8.08
C GLY A 299 -13.80 14.59 7.64
N ALA A 300 -13.67 13.31 7.29
CA ALA A 300 -12.40 12.73 6.89
C ALA A 300 -11.87 13.34 5.58
N GLN A 301 -10.55 13.55 5.52
CA GLN A 301 -9.87 14.11 4.36
C GLN A 301 -9.21 13.00 3.55
N CYS A 302 -9.28 13.11 2.22
CA CYS A 302 -8.57 12.21 1.33
C CYS A 302 -7.06 12.51 1.40
N HIS A 303 -6.28 11.60 1.97
CA HIS A 303 -4.82 11.73 2.10
C HIS A 303 -4.06 11.07 0.94
N ASP A 304 -4.66 10.03 0.36
CA ASP A 304 -4.17 9.28 -0.78
C ASP A 304 -5.39 8.70 -1.54
N ARG A 305 -5.25 8.25 -2.79
CA ARG A 305 -6.38 7.67 -3.57
C ARG A 305 -7.10 6.60 -2.74
N GLY A 306 -8.37 6.85 -2.41
CA GLY A 306 -9.21 5.95 -1.62
C GLY A 306 -8.90 5.89 -0.12
N VAL A 307 -7.94 6.66 0.39
CA VAL A 307 -7.53 6.65 1.79
C VAL A 307 -8.01 7.94 2.46
N TYR A 308 -8.93 7.78 3.41
CA TYR A 308 -9.58 8.88 4.11
C TYR A 308 -9.26 8.81 5.59
N GLU A 309 -8.71 9.89 6.13
CA GLU A 309 -8.30 9.94 7.54
C GLU A 309 -8.86 11.17 8.25
N VAL A 310 -9.02 11.05 9.56
CA VAL A 310 -9.56 12.09 10.43
C VAL A 310 -8.95 11.99 11.82
N TRP A 311 -8.84 13.12 12.51
CA TRP A 311 -8.57 13.13 13.94
C TRP A 311 -9.88 13.19 14.71
N ALA A 312 -10.05 12.29 15.69
CA ALA A 312 -11.22 12.24 16.56
C ALA A 312 -10.79 12.25 18.04
N PRO A 313 -11.58 12.85 18.96
CA PRO A 313 -11.33 12.72 20.38
C PRO A 313 -11.45 11.25 20.80
N GLY A 314 -10.41 10.72 21.45
CA GLY A 314 -10.34 9.31 21.84
C GLY A 314 -11.54 8.80 22.64
N PRO A 315 -12.05 9.54 23.65
CA PRO A 315 -13.22 9.14 24.44
C PRO A 315 -14.51 8.99 23.63
N GLU A 316 -14.61 9.58 22.44
CA GLU A 316 -15.81 9.51 21.60
C GLU A 316 -15.72 8.40 20.54
N VAL A 317 -14.57 7.73 20.42
CA VAL A 317 -14.43 6.55 19.55
C VAL A 317 -14.89 5.32 20.31
N THR A 318 -15.88 4.63 19.77
CA THR A 318 -16.50 3.45 20.40
C THR A 318 -15.95 2.14 19.83
N ASP A 319 -16.24 1.03 20.51
CA ASP A 319 -15.86 -0.33 20.09
C ASP A 319 -14.37 -0.47 19.74
N VAL A 320 -13.50 0.23 20.49
CA VAL A 320 -12.06 0.16 20.24
C VAL A 320 -11.55 -1.23 20.64
N GLN A 321 -10.99 -1.94 19.66
CA GLN A 321 -10.52 -3.32 19.83
C GLN A 321 -9.20 -3.55 19.11
N VAL A 322 -8.33 -4.35 19.74
CA VAL A 322 -7.15 -4.91 19.09
C VAL A 322 -7.55 -6.24 18.45
N VAL A 323 -7.31 -6.38 17.15
CA VAL A 323 -7.73 -7.52 16.34
C VAL A 323 -6.50 -8.17 15.71
N ASP A 324 -6.43 -9.50 15.83
CA ASP A 324 -5.42 -10.33 15.18
C ASP A 324 -6.01 -11.02 13.95
N HIS A 325 -5.39 -10.80 12.79
CA HIS A 325 -5.68 -11.54 11.57
C HIS A 325 -4.61 -12.61 11.38
N PRO A 326 -4.91 -13.88 11.68
CA PRO A 326 -3.93 -14.96 11.55
C PRO A 326 -3.57 -15.21 10.09
N TYR A 327 -2.30 -15.51 9.86
CA TYR A 327 -1.78 -15.96 8.57
C TYR A 327 -1.64 -17.48 8.56
N VAL A 328 -1.96 -18.10 7.42
CA VAL A 328 -1.81 -19.55 7.25
C VAL A 328 -0.36 -19.85 6.90
N LEU A 329 0.44 -20.37 7.83
CA LEU A 329 1.88 -20.62 7.62
C LEU A 329 2.16 -21.70 6.58
#